data_AF-A0A832ZG62-F1
#
_entry.id   AF-A0A832ZG62-F1
#
_cell.length_a   1.000
_cell.length_b   1.000
_cell.length_c   1.000
_cell.angle_alpha   90.00
_cell.angle_beta   90.00
_cell.angle_gamma   90.00
#
_symmetry.space_group_name_H-M   'P 1'
#
loop_
_entity.id
_entity.type
_entity.pdbx_description
1 polymer ?
#
loop_
_entity_poly.entity_id
_entity_poly.type
_entity_poly.pdbx_seq_one_letter_code
_entity_poly.pdbx_strand_id
1 'polypeptide(L)'
;MLRILFFSFLIIFLIAFTILTIQRSDEEIIRSKLADMGYPEEDYIIVNKTVLYPDGSFVILSTPTKKYQVTAIDAYYFAKKYLNDTYNKKLEKHNYHLDVDADSIAEYEKNGKYYWMFEMRFGKKGTKGDFMGYVLVDRQSGHCKIRGLFG
;
A
#
# COMPACT_ATOMS: atom_id res chain seq x y z
N MET A 1 -5.04 14.17 -46.39
CA MET A 1 -5.42 12.95 -45.63
C MET A 1 -4.32 12.44 -44.72
N LEU A 2 -3.10 12.13 -45.21
CA LEU A 2 -2.02 11.55 -44.39
C LEU A 2 -1.67 12.38 -43.13
N ARG A 3 -1.60 13.71 -43.26
CA ARG A 3 -1.32 14.62 -42.14
C ARG A 3 -2.41 14.59 -41.06
N ILE A 4 -3.69 14.55 -41.46
CA ILE A 4 -4.82 14.51 -40.52
C ILE A 4 -4.82 13.17 -39.77
N LEU A 5 -4.58 12.07 -40.48
CA LEU A 5 -4.47 10.74 -39.88
C LEU A 5 -3.31 10.64 -38.88
N PHE A 6 -2.16 11.24 -39.21
CA PHE A 6 -1.00 11.33 -38.33
C PHE A 6 -1.30 12.14 -37.07
N PHE A 7 -1.95 13.31 -37.20
CA PHE A 7 -2.32 14.13 -36.05
C PHE A 7 -3.38 13.45 -35.16
N SER A 8 -4.38 12.78 -35.74
CA SER A 8 -5.35 12.01 -34.97
C SER A 8 -4.70 10.86 -34.20
N PHE A 9 -3.78 10.12 -34.84
CA PHE A 9 -3.01 9.07 -34.17
C PHE A 9 -2.15 9.65 -33.03
N LEU A 10 -1.47 10.77 -33.26
CA LEU A 10 -0.63 11.41 -32.25
C LEU A 10 -1.43 11.84 -31.02
N ILE A 11 -2.63 12.39 -31.21
CA ILE A 11 -3.51 12.80 -30.10
C ILE A 11 -3.97 11.59 -29.30
N ILE A 12 -4.42 10.52 -29.98
CA ILE A 12 -4.84 9.28 -29.30
C ILE A 12 -3.67 8.66 -28.54
N PHE A 13 -2.49 8.64 -29.15
CA PHE A 13 -1.27 8.14 -28.53
C PHE A 13 -0.90 8.96 -27.29
N LEU A 14 -0.93 10.29 -27.36
CA LEU A 14 -0.65 11.16 -26.22
C LEU A 14 -1.66 10.96 -25.08
N ILE A 15 -2.95 10.85 -25.38
CA ILE A 15 -3.99 10.56 -24.37
C ILE A 15 -3.74 9.21 -23.72
N ALA A 16 -3.52 8.15 -24.51
CA ALA A 16 -3.23 6.81 -23.99
C ALA A 16 -1.94 6.77 -23.15
N PHE A 17 -0.89 7.45 -23.62
CA PHE A 17 0.39 7.57 -22.92
C PHE A 17 0.24 8.30 -21.58
N THR A 18 -0.55 9.38 -21.55
CA THR A 18 -0.84 10.15 -20.33
C THR A 18 -1.64 9.31 -19.33
N ILE A 19 -2.64 8.55 -19.79
CA ILE A 19 -3.42 7.65 -18.92
C ILE A 19 -2.52 6.55 -18.32
N LEU A 20 -1.65 5.95 -19.13
CA LEU A 20 -0.71 4.92 -18.68
C LEU A 20 0.32 5.46 -17.68
N THR A 21 0.75 6.72 -17.83
CA THR A 21 1.67 7.37 -16.89
C THR A 21 0.99 7.86 -15.62
N ILE A 22 -0.32 8.10 -15.63
CA ILE A 22 -1.11 8.45 -14.44
C ILE A 22 -1.42 7.22 -13.57
N GLN A 23 -1.30 6.01 -14.11
CA GLN A 23 -1.52 4.79 -13.34
C GLN A 23 -0.39 4.60 -12.32
N ARG A 24 -0.58 5.19 -11.14
CA ARG A 24 0.34 5.07 -10.01
C ARG A 24 0.45 3.61 -9.58
N SER A 25 1.66 3.20 -9.26
CA SER A 25 1.90 1.88 -8.67
C SER A 25 1.32 1.82 -7.25
N ASP A 26 1.03 0.62 -6.75
CA ASP A 26 0.55 0.41 -5.38
C ASP A 26 1.52 1.02 -4.34
N GLU A 27 2.83 0.95 -4.60
CA GLU A 27 3.84 1.55 -3.73
C GLU A 27 3.78 3.09 -3.74
N GLU A 28 3.58 3.72 -4.89
CA GLU A 28 3.41 5.17 -4.98
C GLU A 28 2.14 5.64 -4.27
N ILE A 29 1.06 4.86 -4.36
CA ILE A 29 -0.18 5.12 -3.62
C ILE A 29 0.10 5.07 -2.11
N ILE A 30 0.78 4.01 -1.64
CA ILE A 30 1.14 3.87 -0.22
C ILE A 30 2.05 5.02 0.23
N ARG A 31 3.08 5.39 -0.54
CA ARG A 31 3.98 6.51 -0.20
C ARG A 31 3.22 7.82 -0.09
N SER A 32 2.33 8.11 -1.04
CA SER A 32 1.47 9.31 -0.99
C SER A 32 0.61 9.32 0.27
N LYS A 33 0.01 8.17 0.65
CA LYS A 33 -0.81 8.06 1.86
C LYS A 33 0.00 8.19 3.15
N LEU A 34 1.23 7.68 3.16
CA LEU A 34 2.14 7.86 4.28
C LEU A 34 2.52 9.34 4.46
N ALA A 35 2.81 10.04 3.36
CA ALA A 35 3.07 11.48 3.39
C ALA A 35 1.86 12.25 3.96
N ASP A 36 0.63 11.91 3.54
CA ASP A 36 -0.59 12.50 4.10
C ASP A 36 -0.76 12.22 5.61
N MET A 37 -0.24 11.09 6.10
CA MET A 37 -0.21 10.75 7.53
C MET A 37 0.94 11.42 8.30
N GLY A 38 1.79 12.19 7.64
CA GLY A 38 2.95 12.87 8.23
C GLY A 38 4.20 11.99 8.35
N TYR A 39 4.24 10.85 7.66
CA TYR A 39 5.49 10.11 7.49
C TYR A 39 6.38 10.82 6.47
N PRO A 40 7.71 10.84 6.69
CA PRO A 40 8.62 11.44 5.74
C PRO A 40 8.64 10.66 4.43
N GLU A 41 8.71 11.38 3.32
CA GLU A 41 8.79 10.80 1.97
C GLU A 41 10.16 10.16 1.70
N GLU A 42 11.21 10.70 2.33
CA GLU A 42 12.58 10.24 2.22
C GLU A 42 13.06 9.51 3.49
N ASP A 43 14.11 8.71 3.34
CA ASP A 43 14.74 8.02 4.45
C ASP A 43 15.30 9.02 5.46
N TYR A 44 15.19 8.66 6.74
CA TYR A 44 15.72 9.45 7.85
C TYR A 44 16.48 8.54 8.79
N ILE A 45 17.48 9.11 9.47
CA ILE A 45 18.31 8.36 10.42
C ILE A 45 17.91 8.78 11.83
N ILE A 46 17.54 7.82 12.67
CA ILE A 46 17.35 8.06 14.12
C ILE A 46 18.65 7.70 14.85
N VAL A 47 19.29 8.69 15.48
CA VAL A 47 20.45 8.51 16.36
C VAL A 47 20.20 9.24 17.68
N ASN A 48 20.22 8.52 18.82
CA ASN A 48 20.13 9.12 20.16
C ASN A 48 19.00 10.15 20.34
N LYS A 49 17.76 9.79 19.93
CA LYS A 49 16.55 10.65 19.93
C LYS A 49 16.55 11.80 18.91
N THR A 50 17.58 11.90 18.07
CA THR A 50 17.62 12.86 16.98
C THR A 50 17.22 12.18 15.68
N VAL A 51 16.22 12.73 15.00
CA VAL A 51 15.88 12.41 13.61
C VAL A 51 16.74 13.31 12.73
N LEU A 52 17.55 12.72 11.85
CA LEU A 52 18.35 13.40 10.84
C LEU A 52 17.71 13.17 9.47
N TYR A 53 17.37 14.26 8.80
CA TYR A 53 16.83 14.23 7.45
C TYR A 53 17.95 14.39 6.40
N PRO A 54 17.71 13.97 5.13
CA PRO A 54 18.71 14.05 4.07
C PRO A 54 19.18 15.47 3.74
N ASP A 55 18.32 16.47 3.98
CA ASP A 55 18.61 17.90 3.80
C ASP A 55 19.52 18.48 4.90
N GLY A 56 19.92 17.67 5.88
CA GLY A 56 20.75 18.07 7.02
C GLY A 56 19.96 18.71 8.17
N SER A 57 18.65 18.86 8.03
CA SER A 57 17.80 19.28 9.14
C SER A 57 17.67 18.16 10.18
N PHE A 58 17.39 18.54 11.43
CA PHE A 58 17.20 17.56 12.50
C PHE A 58 16.12 17.95 13.50
N VAL A 59 15.50 16.94 14.10
CA VAL A 59 14.50 17.10 15.16
C VAL A 59 14.92 16.26 16.36
N ILE A 60 14.97 16.87 17.54
CA ILE A 60 15.22 16.18 18.82
C ILE A 60 13.87 15.78 19.42
N LEU A 61 13.65 14.47 19.55
CA LEU A 61 12.43 13.92 20.10
C LEU A 61 12.49 13.86 21.63
N SER A 62 11.40 14.25 22.30
CA SER A 62 11.25 14.15 23.75
C SER A 62 11.24 12.68 24.22
N THR A 63 10.68 11.78 23.41
CA THR A 63 10.68 10.33 23.60
C THR A 63 11.29 9.63 22.38
N PRO A 64 12.14 8.60 22.55
CA PRO A 64 12.66 7.84 21.42
C PRO A 64 11.50 7.26 20.60
N THR A 65 11.48 7.52 19.30
CA THR A 65 10.49 6.98 18.37
C THR A 65 10.55 5.46 18.38
N LYS A 66 9.39 4.80 18.44
CA LYS A 66 9.31 3.35 18.31
C LYS A 66 9.73 2.97 16.89
N LYS A 67 10.94 2.41 16.74
CA LYS A 67 11.40 1.86 15.48
C LYS A 67 10.71 0.51 15.25
N TYR A 68 9.83 0.46 14.26
CA TYR A 68 9.20 -0.77 13.82
C TYR A 68 10.04 -1.42 12.71
N GLN A 69 10.10 -2.75 12.70
CA GLN A 69 10.90 -3.49 11.72
C GLN A 69 10.22 -3.57 10.35
N VAL A 70 8.88 -3.57 10.34
CA VAL A 70 8.09 -3.76 9.12
C VAL A 70 7.61 -2.41 8.60
N THR A 71 8.08 -2.03 7.42
CA THR A 71 7.60 -0.83 6.73
C THR A 71 6.18 -1.02 6.21
N ALA A 72 5.51 0.06 5.86
CA ALA A 72 4.19 0.01 5.21
C ALA A 72 4.21 -0.75 3.88
N ILE A 73 5.29 -0.61 3.10
CA ILE A 73 5.47 -1.31 1.83
C ILE A 73 5.68 -2.81 2.08
N ASP A 74 6.53 -3.18 3.04
CA ASP A 74 6.72 -4.58 3.43
C ASP A 74 5.39 -5.21 3.88
N ALA A 75 4.63 -4.46 4.68
CA ALA A 75 3.34 -4.91 5.17
C ALA A 75 2.34 -5.16 4.04
N TYR A 76 2.32 -4.30 3.02
CA TYR A 76 1.50 -4.51 1.83
C TYR A 76 1.83 -5.83 1.12
N TYR A 77 3.12 -6.11 0.91
CA TYR A 77 3.55 -7.36 0.29
C TYR A 77 3.28 -8.59 1.17
N PHE A 78 3.46 -8.47 2.49
CA PHE A 78 3.11 -9.53 3.43
C PHE A 78 1.61 -9.83 3.40
N ALA A 79 0.76 -8.81 3.35
CA ALA A 79 -0.69 -8.95 3.22
C ALA A 79 -1.07 -9.67 1.92
N LYS A 80 -0.56 -9.22 0.76
CA LYS A 80 -0.81 -9.89 -0.54
C LYS A 80 -0.40 -11.35 -0.52
N LYS A 81 0.81 -11.63 -0.03
CA LYS A 81 1.34 -12.99 0.06
C LYS A 81 0.46 -13.85 0.97
N TYR A 82 0.09 -13.33 2.14
CA TYR A 82 -0.77 -14.03 3.09
C TYR A 82 -2.13 -14.39 2.48
N LEU A 83 -2.81 -13.44 1.80
CA LEU A 83 -4.08 -13.70 1.13
C LEU A 83 -3.93 -14.73 -0.01
N ASN A 84 -2.84 -14.62 -0.76
CA ASN A 84 -2.55 -15.55 -1.84
C ASN A 84 -2.35 -16.98 -1.35
N ASP A 85 -1.50 -17.16 -0.36
CA ASP A 85 -1.13 -18.48 0.16
C ASP A 85 -2.27 -19.14 0.96
N THR A 86 -3.09 -18.35 1.64
CA THR A 86 -4.14 -18.87 2.54
C THR A 86 -5.49 -19.07 1.83
N TYR A 87 -5.86 -18.17 0.92
CA TYR A 87 -7.20 -18.10 0.34
C TYR A 87 -7.20 -18.21 -1.19
N ASN A 88 -6.40 -17.41 -1.90
CA ASN A 88 -6.60 -17.25 -3.36
C ASN A 88 -6.32 -18.52 -4.15
N LYS A 89 -5.37 -19.37 -3.72
CA LYS A 89 -5.15 -20.70 -4.33
C LYS A 89 -6.40 -21.59 -4.32
N LYS A 90 -7.30 -21.41 -3.35
CA LYS A 90 -8.58 -22.13 -3.27
C LYS A 90 -9.66 -21.46 -4.11
N LEU A 91 -9.70 -20.13 -4.11
CA LEU A 91 -10.68 -19.31 -4.83
C LEU A 91 -10.47 -19.31 -6.36
N GLU A 92 -9.24 -19.56 -6.81
CA GLU A 92 -8.88 -19.58 -8.23
C GLU A 92 -9.72 -20.59 -9.02
N LYS A 93 -10.06 -21.73 -8.43
CA LYS A 93 -10.96 -22.75 -9.03
C LYS A 93 -12.34 -22.19 -9.39
N HIS A 94 -12.76 -21.12 -8.74
CA HIS A 94 -14.05 -20.47 -8.93
C HIS A 94 -13.93 -19.09 -9.60
N ASN A 95 -12.75 -18.74 -10.12
CA ASN A 95 -12.44 -17.43 -10.71
C ASN A 95 -12.68 -16.24 -9.75
N TYR A 96 -12.48 -16.46 -8.45
CA TYR A 96 -12.54 -15.44 -7.42
C TYR A 96 -11.15 -15.18 -6.80
N HIS A 97 -10.99 -14.01 -6.18
CA HIS A 97 -9.77 -13.55 -5.55
C HIS A 97 -10.07 -12.57 -4.42
N LEU A 98 -9.21 -12.54 -3.41
CA LEU A 98 -9.10 -11.54 -2.37
C LEU A 98 -7.86 -10.67 -2.64
N ASP A 99 -8.08 -9.38 -2.83
CA ASP A 99 -7.03 -8.38 -3.05
C ASP A 99 -6.85 -7.46 -1.84
N VAL A 100 -5.70 -6.80 -1.79
CA VAL A 100 -5.35 -5.78 -0.81
C VAL A 100 -5.42 -4.42 -1.45
N ASP A 101 -6.28 -3.55 -0.93
CA ASP A 101 -6.42 -2.18 -1.44
C ASP A 101 -5.30 -1.27 -0.88
N ALA A 102 -4.34 -0.91 -1.74
CA ALA A 102 -3.19 -0.08 -1.36
C ALA A 102 -3.60 1.31 -0.85
N ASP A 103 -4.69 1.88 -1.38
CA ASP A 103 -5.16 3.23 -1.03
C ASP A 103 -5.84 3.29 0.35
N SER A 104 -6.09 2.13 0.94
CA SER A 104 -6.78 2.00 2.22
C SER A 104 -5.83 1.84 3.42
N ILE A 105 -4.52 1.99 3.20
CA ILE A 105 -3.54 1.86 4.27
C ILE A 105 -3.90 2.76 5.45
N ALA A 106 -3.82 2.21 6.65
CA ALA A 106 -4.08 2.93 7.89
C ALA A 106 -3.26 2.35 9.06
N GLU A 107 -3.12 3.14 10.12
CA GLU A 107 -2.56 2.70 11.38
C GLU A 107 -3.66 2.07 12.26
N TYR A 108 -3.35 0.95 12.91
CA TYR A 108 -4.27 0.34 13.87
C TYR A 108 -3.54 -0.09 15.15
N GLU A 109 -4.05 0.33 16.30
CA GLU A 109 -3.55 -0.09 17.61
C GLU A 109 -4.56 -1.01 18.30
N LYS A 110 -4.08 -2.13 18.85
CA LYS A 110 -4.85 -3.00 19.73
C LYS A 110 -3.97 -3.56 20.84
N ASN A 111 -4.35 -3.32 22.09
CA ASN A 111 -3.66 -3.82 23.28
C ASN A 111 -2.16 -3.50 23.29
N GLY A 112 -1.78 -2.27 22.90
CA GLY A 112 -0.39 -1.83 22.83
C GLY A 112 0.42 -2.39 21.64
N LYS A 113 -0.20 -3.19 20.77
CA LYS A 113 0.40 -3.65 19.51
C LYS A 113 -0.07 -2.79 18.34
N TYR A 114 0.85 -2.50 17.43
CA TYR A 114 0.63 -1.62 16.29
C TYR A 114 0.65 -2.43 15.00
N TYR A 115 -0.28 -2.09 14.11
CA TYR A 115 -0.52 -2.79 12.86
C TYR A 115 -0.58 -1.80 11.70
N TRP A 116 -0.11 -2.22 10.55
CA TRP A 116 -0.58 -1.68 9.27
C TRP A 116 -1.88 -2.38 8.92
N MET A 117 -2.90 -1.60 8.58
CA MET A 117 -4.22 -2.09 8.21
C MET A 117 -4.47 -1.76 6.75
N PHE A 118 -4.99 -2.74 6.00
CA PHE A 118 -5.46 -2.55 4.63
C PHE A 118 -6.86 -3.17 4.50
N GLU A 119 -7.72 -2.56 3.70
CA GLU A 119 -8.95 -3.16 3.24
C GLU A 119 -8.69 -4.35 2.33
N MET A 120 -9.52 -5.37 2.51
CA MET A 120 -9.54 -6.58 1.74
C MET A 120 -10.76 -6.57 0.83
N ARG A 121 -10.55 -6.78 -0.47
CA ARG A 121 -11.59 -6.74 -1.51
C ARG A 121 -11.79 -8.13 -2.09
N PHE A 122 -13.02 -8.63 -2.12
CA PHE A 122 -13.38 -9.92 -2.71
C PHE A 122 -14.07 -9.74 -4.05
N GLY A 123 -13.58 -10.36 -5.11
CA GLY A 123 -14.21 -10.23 -6.42
C GLY A 123 -13.71 -11.24 -7.43
N LYS A 124 -14.21 -11.12 -8.66
CA LYS A 124 -13.66 -11.86 -9.80
C LYS A 124 -12.31 -11.26 -10.19
N LYS A 125 -11.43 -12.08 -10.74
CA LYS A 125 -10.12 -11.62 -11.23
C LYS A 125 -10.31 -10.48 -12.25
N GLY A 126 -9.59 -9.37 -12.06
CA GLY A 126 -9.70 -8.17 -12.91
C GLY A 126 -10.85 -7.22 -12.58
N THR A 127 -11.56 -7.44 -11.47
CA THR A 127 -12.58 -6.51 -10.95
C THR A 127 -12.10 -5.87 -9.65
N LYS A 128 -12.63 -4.71 -9.28
CA LYS A 128 -12.32 -4.06 -7.98
C LYS A 128 -12.78 -4.88 -6.77
N GLY A 129 -13.77 -5.75 -6.95
CA GLY A 129 -14.37 -6.54 -5.87
C GLY A 129 -15.13 -5.68 -4.85
N ASP A 130 -15.77 -6.38 -3.91
CA ASP A 130 -16.53 -5.82 -2.80
C ASP A 130 -15.68 -5.81 -1.53
N PHE A 131 -15.89 -4.81 -0.68
CA PHE A 131 -15.23 -4.76 0.63
C PHE A 131 -15.63 -5.96 1.50
N MET A 132 -14.64 -6.61 2.10
CA MET A 132 -14.83 -7.87 2.83
C MET A 132 -14.22 -7.87 4.25
N GLY A 133 -13.53 -6.80 4.61
CA GLY A 133 -12.88 -6.64 5.90
C GLY A 133 -11.48 -6.05 5.75
N TYR A 134 -10.64 -6.31 6.74
CA TYR A 134 -9.30 -5.78 6.83
C TYR A 134 -8.28 -6.89 7.02
N VAL A 135 -7.10 -6.71 6.43
CA VAL A 135 -5.89 -7.45 6.77
C VAL A 135 -5.00 -6.55 7.63
N LEU A 136 -4.59 -7.07 8.78
CA LEU A 136 -3.77 -6.38 9.76
C LEU A 136 -2.40 -7.05 9.78
N VAL A 137 -1.35 -6.27 9.59
CA VAL A 137 0.03 -6.73 9.57
C VAL A 137 0.77 -6.13 10.76
N ASP A 138 1.26 -7.00 11.65
CA ASP A 138 1.97 -6.60 12.86
C ASP A 138 3.27 -5.85 12.50
N ARG A 139 3.42 -4.61 12.98
CA ARG A 139 4.57 -3.76 12.61
C ARG A 139 5.91 -4.26 13.15
N GLN A 140 5.88 -5.16 14.13
CA GLN A 140 7.09 -5.72 14.73
C GLN A 140 7.50 -7.05 14.10
N SER A 141 6.53 -7.91 13.78
CA SER A 141 6.79 -9.30 13.32
C SER A 141 6.40 -9.58 11.88
N GLY A 142 5.59 -8.74 11.25
CA GLY A 142 5.03 -8.97 9.91
C GLY A 142 3.88 -10.00 9.90
N HIS A 143 3.48 -10.50 11.07
CA HIS A 143 2.40 -11.46 11.18
C HIS A 143 1.06 -10.85 10.71
N CYS A 144 0.40 -11.53 9.77
CA CYS A 144 -0.87 -11.12 9.19
C CYS A 144 -2.07 -11.74 9.92
N LYS A 145 -3.14 -10.97 10.11
CA LYS A 145 -4.43 -11.46 10.64
C LYS A 145 -5.58 -10.76 9.94
N ILE A 146 -6.70 -11.44 9.75
CA ILE A 146 -7.91 -10.84 9.18
C ILE A 146 -8.84 -10.35 10.29
N ARG A 147 -9.57 -9.28 9.99
CA ARG A 147 -10.69 -8.78 10.79
C ARG A 147 -11.84 -8.43 9.85
N GLY A 148 -12.98 -9.11 9.95
CA GLY A 148 -14.11 -8.85 9.05
C GLY A 148 -15.02 -10.06 8.86
N LEU A 149 -15.69 -10.15 7.73
CA LEU A 149 -16.69 -11.22 7.48
C LEU A 149 -16.12 -12.64 7.51
N PHE A 150 -14.80 -12.79 7.48
CA PHE A 150 -14.08 -14.06 7.58
C PHE A 150 -13.27 -14.24 8.89
N GLY A 151 -13.42 -13.35 9.89
CA GLY A 151 -12.65 -13.39 11.14
C GLY A 151 -13.28 -12.66 12.31
#